data_AF-A0ABD7LG28-F1
#
_entry.id   AF-A0ABD7LG28-F1
#
_cell.length_a   1.000
_cell.length_b   1.000
_cell.length_c   1.000
_cell.angle_alpha   90.00
_cell.angle_beta   90.00
_cell.angle_gamma   90.00
#
_symmetry.space_group_name_H-M   'P 1'
#
loop_
_entity.id
_entity.type
_entity.pdbx_description
1 polymer ?
#
loop_
_entity_poly.entity_id
_entity_poly.type
_entity_poly.pdbx_seq_one_letter_code
_entity_poly.pdbx_strand_id
1 'polypeptide(L)'
;MTRIPPFSSQDLEAACRVLADTERGLSGTQIERLLQEIEVLDPSPGMTKWKRLFNALAGVQNQHQVGNHLIMFINRAMNPVNYARDPGAFAWRRDELNVVLAFSGFYVREDGKVGHADKATTLDAARARAGRLKAALESRAVHAEVLNYCRAELLDENYFHAVFEATKGVAERIRTLSGLNGDGADLVNKAFAGQQPVLVLGPLITESEKSEQKGFANLLIGLFGAVRNPLAHAPKTNWPMSEQDALDILTLVSLIHRKLDRTQKAIPSP
;
A
#
# COMPACT_ATOMS: atom_id res chain seq x y z
N MET A 1 20.21 23.62 -15.13
CA MET A 1 19.87 22.20 -14.88
C MET A 1 20.80 21.32 -15.68
N THR A 2 21.22 20.19 -15.12
CA THR A 2 21.96 19.15 -15.86
C THR A 2 21.11 18.66 -17.03
N ARG A 3 21.73 18.43 -18.18
CA ARG A 3 21.04 17.94 -19.39
C ARG A 3 20.56 16.51 -19.15
N ILE A 4 19.28 16.25 -19.38
CA ILE A 4 18.65 14.93 -19.28
C ILE A 4 18.42 14.41 -20.71
N PRO A 5 18.83 13.17 -21.04
CA PRO A 5 18.54 12.60 -22.36
C PRO A 5 17.02 12.50 -22.61
N PRO A 6 16.57 12.55 -23.87
CA PRO A 6 15.16 12.32 -24.19
C PRO A 6 14.62 11.02 -23.57
N PHE A 7 13.44 11.08 -22.99
CA PHE A 7 12.69 9.89 -22.57
C PHE A 7 12.18 9.15 -23.80
N SER A 8 12.08 7.81 -23.70
CA SER A 8 11.41 7.03 -24.73
C SER A 8 9.94 7.46 -24.85
N SER A 9 9.33 7.23 -26.02
CA SER A 9 7.89 7.52 -26.19
C SER A 9 7.04 6.77 -25.18
N GLN A 10 7.43 5.55 -24.81
CA GLN A 10 6.71 4.71 -23.85
C GLN A 10 6.80 5.29 -22.43
N ASP A 11 8.00 5.68 -21.98
CA ASP A 11 8.19 6.26 -20.65
C ASP A 11 7.46 7.61 -20.52
N LEU A 12 7.55 8.43 -21.55
CA LEU A 12 6.90 9.74 -21.58
C LEU A 12 5.36 9.60 -21.56
N GLU A 13 4.81 8.69 -22.36
CA GLU A 13 3.37 8.41 -22.37
C GLU A 13 2.90 7.89 -21.02
N ALA A 14 3.61 6.93 -20.43
CA ALA A 14 3.26 6.35 -19.14
C ALA A 14 3.23 7.40 -18.03
N ALA A 15 4.22 8.32 -17.99
CA ALA A 15 4.24 9.39 -17.00
C ALA A 15 3.06 10.37 -17.21
N CYS A 16 2.76 10.71 -18.46
CA CYS A 16 1.63 11.59 -18.79
C CYS A 16 0.29 10.96 -18.41
N ARG A 17 0.13 9.64 -18.56
CA ARG A 17 -1.08 8.93 -18.15
C ARG A 17 -1.31 8.99 -16.64
N VAL A 18 -0.26 8.85 -15.82
CA VAL A 18 -0.37 9.01 -14.37
C VAL A 18 -0.74 10.46 -14.00
N LEU A 19 -0.01 11.43 -14.56
CA LEU A 19 -0.23 12.86 -14.28
C LEU A 19 -1.64 13.33 -14.66
N ALA A 20 -2.19 12.78 -15.75
CA ALA A 20 -3.46 13.18 -16.32
C ALA A 20 -4.56 12.12 -16.17
N ASP A 21 -4.42 11.24 -15.18
CA ASP A 21 -5.42 10.22 -14.83
C ASP A 21 -6.82 10.83 -14.70
N THR A 22 -7.84 10.04 -15.03
CA THR A 22 -9.22 10.52 -15.14
C THR A 22 -9.80 10.90 -13.77
N GLU A 23 -9.52 10.10 -12.75
CA GLU A 23 -10.12 10.24 -11.42
C GLU A 23 -9.20 10.97 -10.44
N ARG A 24 -7.91 10.65 -10.46
CA ARG A 24 -6.91 11.13 -9.48
C ARG A 24 -5.84 12.02 -10.10
N GLY A 25 -5.87 12.23 -11.41
CA GLY A 25 -4.92 13.07 -12.13
C GLY A 25 -5.21 14.56 -12.00
N LEU A 26 -4.31 15.37 -12.57
CA LEU A 26 -4.49 16.81 -12.69
C LEU A 26 -5.73 17.13 -13.55
N SER A 27 -6.41 18.22 -13.21
CA SER A 27 -7.48 18.78 -14.05
C SER A 27 -6.89 19.36 -15.35
N GLY A 28 -7.74 19.55 -16.37
CA GLY A 28 -7.31 20.22 -17.61
C GLY A 28 -6.76 21.63 -17.36
N THR A 29 -7.39 22.37 -16.43
CA THR A 29 -6.93 23.72 -16.04
C THR A 29 -5.61 23.71 -15.28
N GLN A 30 -5.36 22.70 -14.44
CA GLN A 30 -4.08 22.53 -13.76
C GLN A 30 -2.98 22.21 -14.77
N ILE A 31 -3.23 21.32 -15.73
CA ILE A 31 -2.27 20.97 -16.78
C ILE A 31 -1.90 22.21 -17.60
N GLU A 32 -2.89 22.99 -18.02
CA GLU A 32 -2.67 24.23 -18.78
C GLU A 32 -1.78 25.22 -18.03
N ARG A 33 -2.12 25.49 -16.76
CA ARG A 33 -1.34 26.38 -15.90
C ARG A 33 0.10 25.89 -15.74
N LEU A 34 0.29 24.59 -15.50
CA LEU A 34 1.60 24.01 -15.29
C LEU A 34 2.47 24.01 -16.56
N LEU A 35 1.87 23.79 -17.74
CA LEU A 35 2.56 23.90 -19.03
C LEU A 35 3.01 25.36 -19.29
N GLN A 36 2.15 26.34 -18.99
CA GLN A 36 2.51 27.76 -19.08
C GLN A 36 3.64 28.13 -18.12
N GLU A 37 3.62 27.64 -16.87
CA GLU A 37 4.68 27.87 -15.88
C GLU A 37 6.06 27.34 -16.30
N ILE A 38 6.11 26.37 -17.21
CA ILE A 38 7.36 25.82 -17.77
C ILE A 38 7.62 26.26 -19.22
N GLU A 39 6.86 27.26 -19.71
CA GLU A 39 6.98 27.84 -21.05
C GLU A 39 6.78 26.83 -22.20
N VAL A 40 5.94 25.80 -21.99
CA VAL A 40 5.60 24.80 -23.01
C VAL A 40 4.22 25.12 -23.61
N LEU A 41 4.17 25.18 -24.95
CA LEU A 41 2.91 25.38 -25.68
C LEU A 41 1.96 24.19 -25.53
N ASP A 42 0.67 24.49 -25.51
CA ASP A 42 -0.39 23.50 -25.43
C ASP A 42 -1.05 23.29 -26.81
N PRO A 43 -0.65 22.26 -27.58
CA PRO A 43 -1.00 22.17 -29.00
C PRO A 43 -2.40 21.61 -29.24
N SER A 44 -3.07 21.05 -28.22
CA SER A 44 -4.33 20.32 -28.43
C SER A 44 -5.28 20.41 -27.23
N PRO A 45 -5.83 21.60 -26.93
CA PRO A 45 -6.67 21.81 -25.74
C PRO A 45 -7.95 20.95 -25.71
N GLY A 46 -8.48 20.56 -26.87
CA GLY A 46 -9.70 19.74 -27.02
C GLY A 46 -9.48 18.22 -26.98
N MET A 47 -8.24 17.75 -26.77
CA MET A 47 -7.92 16.31 -26.71
C MET A 47 -8.01 15.79 -25.27
N THR A 48 -8.05 14.45 -25.09
CA THR A 48 -7.95 13.83 -23.76
C THR A 48 -6.71 14.30 -23.00
N LYS A 49 -6.85 14.60 -21.71
CA LYS A 49 -5.81 15.23 -20.85
C LYS A 49 -4.41 14.63 -21.02
N TRP A 50 -4.27 13.30 -20.99
CA TRP A 50 -2.96 12.65 -21.10
C TRP A 50 -2.33 12.81 -22.49
N LYS A 51 -3.12 12.74 -23.57
CA LYS A 51 -2.62 12.95 -24.94
C LYS A 51 -2.19 14.40 -25.15
N ARG A 52 -2.98 15.33 -24.62
CA ARG A 52 -2.67 16.77 -24.61
C ARG A 52 -1.31 17.02 -23.95
N LEU A 53 -1.11 16.50 -22.74
CA LEU A 53 0.15 16.60 -22.01
C LEU A 53 1.31 15.90 -22.73
N PHE A 54 1.09 14.69 -23.25
CA PHE A 54 2.09 13.94 -24.01
C PHE A 54 2.54 14.70 -25.26
N ASN A 55 1.62 15.21 -26.08
CA ASN A 55 1.95 15.94 -27.30
C ASN A 55 2.75 17.21 -27.00
N ALA A 56 2.38 17.95 -25.94
CA ALA A 56 3.11 19.14 -25.51
C ALA A 56 4.56 18.80 -25.11
N LEU A 57 4.74 17.80 -24.24
CA LEU A 57 6.06 17.40 -23.73
C LEU A 57 6.91 16.70 -24.80
N ALA A 58 6.32 15.88 -25.66
CA ALA A 58 7.01 15.22 -26.78
C ALA A 58 7.46 16.25 -27.81
N GLY A 59 6.63 17.25 -28.12
CA GLY A 59 6.97 18.33 -29.05
C GLY A 59 8.21 19.10 -28.59
N VAL A 60 8.20 19.58 -27.35
CA VAL A 60 9.35 20.33 -26.80
C VAL A 60 10.59 19.43 -26.61
N GLN A 61 10.41 18.17 -26.20
CA GLN A 61 11.52 17.21 -26.12
C GLN A 61 12.17 16.97 -27.48
N ASN A 62 11.38 16.79 -28.54
CA ASN A 62 11.88 16.55 -29.90
C ASN A 62 12.52 17.80 -30.51
N GLN A 63 12.03 19.00 -30.19
CA GLN A 63 12.62 20.25 -30.62
C GLN A 63 14.00 20.48 -29.99
N HIS A 64 14.12 20.27 -28.68
CA HIS A 64 15.34 20.60 -27.93
C HIS A 64 16.27 19.40 -27.69
N GLN A 65 15.83 18.19 -28.04
CA GLN A 65 16.56 16.93 -27.82
C GLN A 65 17.01 16.75 -26.35
N VAL A 66 16.08 17.04 -25.42
CA VAL A 66 16.27 16.92 -23.96
C VAL A 66 15.00 16.48 -23.24
N GLY A 67 15.14 15.62 -22.24
CA GLY A 67 14.04 15.15 -21.38
C GLY A 67 13.69 16.11 -20.22
N ASN A 68 14.40 17.23 -20.08
CA ASN A 68 14.27 18.15 -18.94
C ASN A 68 12.84 18.65 -18.70
N HIS A 69 12.04 18.84 -19.74
CA HIS A 69 10.68 19.39 -19.64
C HIS A 69 9.72 18.47 -18.87
N LEU A 70 9.84 17.15 -19.03
CA LEU A 70 9.06 16.19 -18.23
C LEU A 70 9.38 16.37 -16.73
N ILE A 71 10.67 16.45 -16.40
CA ILE A 71 11.12 16.61 -15.01
C ILE A 71 10.71 17.96 -14.43
N MET A 72 10.78 19.04 -15.22
CA MET A 72 10.28 20.36 -14.83
C MET A 72 8.79 20.31 -14.54
N PHE A 73 8.00 19.68 -15.41
CA PHE A 73 6.56 19.53 -15.23
C PHE A 73 6.24 18.76 -13.93
N ILE A 74 6.88 17.62 -13.71
CA ILE A 74 6.68 16.80 -12.51
C ILE A 74 7.05 17.60 -11.24
N ASN A 75 8.18 18.30 -11.23
CA ASN A 75 8.62 19.13 -10.09
C ASN A 75 7.65 20.27 -9.74
N ARG A 76 6.84 20.70 -10.71
CA ARG A 76 5.83 21.75 -10.56
C ARG A 76 4.49 21.16 -10.11
N ALA A 77 4.08 20.07 -10.76
CA ALA A 77 2.88 19.31 -10.42
C ALA A 77 2.93 18.72 -9.01
N MET A 78 4.10 18.23 -8.58
CA MET A 78 4.30 17.56 -7.30
C MET A 78 4.72 18.52 -6.18
N ASN A 79 4.56 19.84 -6.31
CA ASN A 79 4.84 20.76 -5.19
C ASN A 79 3.89 20.46 -4.00
N PRO A 80 4.41 20.11 -2.80
CA PRO A 80 3.58 19.72 -1.65
C PRO A 80 2.54 20.76 -1.23
N VAL A 81 2.80 22.05 -1.48
CA VAL A 81 1.85 23.15 -1.18
C VAL A 81 0.51 22.95 -1.90
N ASN A 82 0.51 22.38 -3.10
CA ASN A 82 -0.71 22.08 -3.87
C ASN A 82 -1.57 20.99 -3.22
N TYR A 83 -1.03 20.27 -2.24
CA TYR A 83 -1.65 19.11 -1.60
C TYR A 83 -1.91 19.33 -0.10
N ALA A 84 -1.78 20.56 0.40
CA ALA A 84 -1.95 20.87 1.83
C ALA A 84 -3.33 20.45 2.38
N ARG A 85 -4.36 20.38 1.53
CA ARG A 85 -5.71 19.93 1.88
C ARG A 85 -6.03 18.49 1.45
N ASP A 86 -5.13 17.86 0.70
CA ASP A 86 -5.30 16.49 0.19
C ASP A 86 -3.94 15.76 0.12
N PRO A 87 -3.40 15.33 1.27
CA PRO A 87 -2.13 14.59 1.32
C PRO A 87 -2.21 13.22 0.63
N GLY A 88 -3.39 12.59 0.57
CA GLY A 88 -3.60 11.30 -0.09
C GLY A 88 -3.38 11.37 -1.60
N ALA A 89 -3.86 12.44 -2.25
CA ALA A 89 -3.59 12.68 -3.66
C ALA A 89 -2.10 12.93 -3.97
N PHE A 90 -1.32 13.44 -3.01
CA PHE A 90 0.13 13.56 -3.15
C PHE A 90 0.81 12.18 -3.11
N ALA A 91 0.50 11.39 -2.08
CA ALA A 91 1.06 10.05 -1.89
C ALA A 91 0.80 9.17 -3.12
N TRP A 92 -0.46 9.06 -3.53
CA TRP A 92 -0.85 8.25 -4.69
C TRP A 92 -0.10 8.64 -5.97
N ARG A 93 -0.02 9.95 -6.29
CA ARG A 93 0.61 10.41 -7.53
C ARG A 93 2.13 10.22 -7.50
N ARG A 94 2.75 10.46 -6.34
CA ARG A 94 4.18 10.21 -6.12
C ARG A 94 4.50 8.74 -6.38
N ASP A 95 3.68 7.85 -5.85
CA ASP A 95 3.87 6.41 -5.92
C ASP A 95 3.71 5.90 -7.36
N GLU A 96 2.61 6.22 -8.04
CA GLU A 96 2.41 5.82 -9.44
C GLU A 96 3.48 6.41 -10.39
N LEU A 97 3.92 7.65 -10.16
CA LEU A 97 5.04 8.23 -10.89
C LEU A 97 6.34 7.47 -10.66
N ASN A 98 6.60 7.02 -9.43
CA ASN A 98 7.82 6.28 -9.09
C ASN A 98 7.89 4.92 -9.77
N VAL A 99 6.75 4.24 -10.01
CA VAL A 99 6.73 3.00 -10.81
C VAL A 99 7.26 3.27 -12.21
N VAL A 100 6.74 4.31 -12.86
CA VAL A 100 7.09 4.61 -14.26
C VAL A 100 8.52 5.15 -14.37
N LEU A 101 8.87 6.12 -13.52
CA LEU A 101 10.17 6.79 -13.55
C LEU A 101 11.33 5.84 -13.21
N ALA A 102 11.07 4.75 -12.50
CA ALA A 102 12.08 3.74 -12.17
C ALA A 102 12.76 3.15 -13.41
N PHE A 103 12.04 2.99 -14.53
CA PHE A 103 12.62 2.48 -15.79
C PHE A 103 13.57 3.48 -16.45
N SER A 104 13.38 4.77 -16.19
CA SER A 104 14.22 5.83 -16.73
C SER A 104 15.31 6.30 -15.76
N GLY A 105 15.36 5.76 -14.53
CA GLY A 105 16.38 6.07 -13.53
C GLY A 105 16.08 7.33 -12.71
N PHE A 106 14.78 7.57 -12.46
CA PHE A 106 14.29 8.72 -11.71
C PHE A 106 13.26 8.30 -10.67
N TYR A 107 13.01 9.17 -9.70
CA TYR A 107 11.92 9.05 -8.73
C TYR A 107 11.57 10.43 -8.16
N VAL A 108 10.34 10.60 -7.69
CA VAL A 108 9.84 11.75 -6.95
C VAL A 108 10.09 11.53 -5.45
N ARG A 109 10.82 12.46 -4.84
CA ARG A 109 11.11 12.50 -3.39
C ARG A 109 9.91 13.02 -2.59
N GLU A 110 10.00 12.92 -1.27
CA GLU A 110 8.98 13.44 -0.34
C GLU A 110 8.80 14.97 -0.40
N ASP A 111 9.84 15.71 -0.79
CA ASP A 111 9.77 17.16 -1.05
C ASP A 111 9.07 17.52 -2.38
N GLY A 112 8.58 16.51 -3.11
CA GLY A 112 7.92 16.67 -4.40
C GLY A 112 8.86 16.91 -5.58
N LYS A 113 10.18 16.78 -5.37
CA LYS A 113 11.18 16.97 -6.43
C LYS A 113 11.72 15.65 -6.95
N VAL A 114 12.06 15.63 -8.23
CA VAL A 114 12.66 14.48 -8.88
C VAL A 114 14.14 14.35 -8.48
N GLY A 115 14.55 13.14 -8.10
CA GLY A 115 15.93 12.70 -7.95
C GLY A 115 16.31 11.62 -8.96
N HIS A 116 17.59 11.26 -8.98
CA HIS A 116 18.14 10.16 -9.78
C HIS A 116 18.16 8.85 -8.98
N ALA A 117 17.95 7.73 -9.65
CA ALA A 117 18.06 6.37 -9.11
C ALA A 117 18.58 5.40 -10.17
N ASP A 118 18.99 4.20 -9.76
CA ASP A 118 19.34 3.13 -10.70
C ASP A 118 18.13 2.75 -11.56
N LYS A 119 18.33 2.31 -12.80
CA LYS A 119 17.21 1.89 -13.67
C LYS A 119 16.66 0.53 -13.24
N ALA A 120 15.34 0.41 -13.19
CA ALA A 120 14.66 -0.88 -13.07
C ALA A 120 14.59 -1.56 -14.45
N THR A 121 14.74 -2.89 -14.47
CA THR A 121 14.60 -3.70 -15.68
C THR A 121 13.35 -4.59 -15.66
N THR A 122 12.67 -4.67 -14.50
CA THR A 122 11.45 -5.46 -14.30
C THR A 122 10.38 -4.65 -13.61
N LEU A 123 9.11 -5.04 -13.82
CA LEU A 123 7.97 -4.41 -13.17
C LEU A 123 8.01 -4.56 -11.64
N ASP A 124 8.48 -5.70 -11.14
CA ASP A 124 8.64 -5.93 -9.69
C ASP A 124 9.68 -4.99 -9.08
N ALA A 125 10.82 -4.80 -9.76
CA ALA A 125 11.84 -3.86 -9.31
C ALA A 125 11.35 -2.40 -9.35
N ALA A 126 10.50 -2.05 -10.31
CA ALA A 126 9.89 -0.73 -10.43
C ALA A 126 8.82 -0.48 -9.35
N ARG A 127 7.90 -1.43 -9.14
CA ARG A 127 6.87 -1.37 -8.08
C ARG A 127 7.46 -1.39 -6.68
N ALA A 128 8.56 -2.11 -6.50
CA ALA A 128 9.33 -2.10 -5.27
C ALA A 128 9.99 -0.74 -4.95
N ARG A 129 9.83 0.29 -5.78
CA ARG A 129 10.31 1.66 -5.48
C ARG A 129 9.19 2.65 -5.19
N ALA A 130 7.94 2.20 -5.21
CA ALA A 130 6.78 3.04 -5.47
C ALA A 130 5.52 2.68 -4.65
N GLY A 131 5.67 2.04 -3.48
CA GLY A 131 4.54 1.43 -2.75
C GLY A 131 4.78 -0.05 -2.47
N ARG A 132 5.96 -0.36 -1.91
CA ARG A 132 6.53 -1.71 -1.75
C ARG A 132 5.65 -2.68 -1.00
N LEU A 133 4.96 -2.19 0.04
CA LEU A 133 4.36 -3.06 1.04
C LEU A 133 3.29 -3.98 0.42
N LYS A 134 2.39 -3.42 -0.38
CA LYS A 134 1.34 -4.21 -1.04
C LYS A 134 1.93 -5.24 -2.01
N ALA A 135 2.86 -4.84 -2.87
CA ALA A 135 3.50 -5.73 -3.83
C ALA A 135 4.25 -6.88 -3.12
N ALA A 136 4.91 -6.58 -2.01
CA ALA A 136 5.62 -7.56 -1.20
C ALA A 136 4.67 -8.50 -0.42
N LEU A 137 3.44 -8.09 -0.15
CA LEU A 137 2.40 -8.96 0.42
C LEU A 137 1.77 -9.86 -0.65
N GLU A 138 1.48 -9.31 -1.82
CA GLU A 138 0.96 -10.07 -2.97
C GLU A 138 1.96 -11.16 -3.41
N SER A 139 3.26 -10.85 -3.48
CA SER A 139 4.30 -11.82 -3.83
C SER A 139 4.46 -12.95 -2.79
N ARG A 140 4.13 -12.68 -1.52
CA ARG A 140 4.05 -13.69 -0.45
C ARG A 140 2.75 -14.50 -0.47
N ALA A 141 1.84 -14.20 -1.40
CA ALA A 141 0.51 -14.79 -1.48
C ALA A 141 -0.26 -14.71 -0.14
N VAL A 142 -0.25 -13.55 0.51
CA VAL A 142 -0.96 -13.36 1.78
C VAL A 142 -2.46 -13.63 1.63
N HIS A 143 -3.10 -14.02 2.74
CA HIS A 143 -4.53 -14.29 2.79
C HIS A 143 -5.35 -13.04 2.38
N ALA A 144 -6.44 -13.24 1.62
CA ALA A 144 -7.25 -12.15 1.07
C ALA A 144 -7.76 -11.17 2.14
N GLU A 145 -8.13 -11.67 3.33
CA GLU A 145 -8.56 -10.82 4.45
C GLU A 145 -7.51 -9.78 4.88
N VAL A 146 -6.21 -10.07 4.75
CA VAL A 146 -5.16 -9.07 5.03
C VAL A 146 -5.27 -7.88 4.08
N LEU A 147 -5.53 -8.14 2.80
CA LEU A 147 -5.70 -7.09 1.79
C LEU A 147 -7.04 -6.36 1.94
N ASN A 148 -8.08 -7.05 2.43
CA ASN A 148 -9.40 -6.48 2.67
C ASN A 148 -9.38 -5.45 3.81
N TYR A 149 -8.74 -5.78 4.94
CA TYR A 149 -8.70 -4.89 6.11
C TYR A 149 -7.68 -3.76 6.00
N CYS A 150 -6.69 -3.83 5.10
CA CYS A 150 -5.66 -2.80 4.96
C CYS A 150 -5.75 -2.00 3.66
N ARG A 151 -6.89 -2.05 2.96
CA ARG A 151 -6.98 -1.61 1.56
C ARG A 151 -6.65 -0.12 1.39
N ALA A 152 -7.07 0.74 2.31
CA ALA A 152 -6.77 2.16 2.26
C ALA A 152 -5.35 2.47 2.77
N GLU A 153 -4.89 1.72 3.77
CA GLU A 153 -3.65 1.94 4.51
C GLU A 153 -2.42 1.44 3.74
N LEU A 154 -2.59 0.40 2.92
CA LEU A 154 -1.57 -0.10 2.00
C LEU A 154 -1.29 0.89 0.85
N LEU A 155 -2.21 1.83 0.59
CA LEU A 155 -2.05 2.88 -0.43
C LEU A 155 -1.38 4.13 0.15
N ASP A 156 -1.46 4.35 1.46
CA ASP A 156 -0.89 5.51 2.15
C ASP A 156 0.46 5.19 2.84
N GLU A 157 1.02 3.99 2.63
CA GLU A 157 2.21 3.44 3.32
C GLU A 157 2.17 3.61 4.85
N ASN A 158 0.97 3.67 5.43
CA ASN A 158 0.81 3.85 6.87
C ASN A 158 0.86 2.49 7.57
N TYR A 159 2.06 1.94 7.68
CA TYR A 159 2.35 0.60 8.23
C TYR A 159 1.67 0.36 9.57
N PHE A 160 1.73 1.37 10.44
CA PHE A 160 1.07 1.36 11.74
C PHE A 160 -0.43 1.10 11.62
N HIS A 161 -1.10 1.83 10.73
CA HIS A 161 -2.55 1.70 10.56
C HIS A 161 -2.92 0.42 9.82
N ALA A 162 -2.14 0.02 8.81
CA ALA A 162 -2.33 -1.24 8.09
C ALA A 162 -2.29 -2.43 9.05
N VAL A 163 -1.24 -2.54 9.87
CA VAL A 163 -1.13 -3.59 10.89
C VAL A 163 -2.26 -3.50 11.91
N PHE A 164 -2.63 -2.30 12.34
CA PHE A 164 -3.70 -2.12 13.31
C PHE A 164 -5.06 -2.63 12.78
N GLU A 165 -5.44 -2.26 11.56
CA GLU A 165 -6.70 -2.70 10.97
C GLU A 165 -6.69 -4.19 10.63
N ALA A 166 -5.58 -4.74 10.13
CA ALA A 166 -5.43 -6.19 9.95
C ALA A 166 -5.67 -6.97 11.26
N THR A 167 -5.08 -6.52 12.37
CA THR A 167 -5.26 -7.20 13.67
C THR A 167 -6.68 -7.06 14.22
N LYS A 168 -7.38 -5.95 13.95
CA LYS A 168 -8.82 -5.82 14.26
C LYS A 168 -9.65 -6.81 13.44
N GLY A 169 -9.33 -6.99 12.17
CA GLY A 169 -9.98 -7.95 11.29
C GLY A 169 -9.92 -9.39 11.82
N VAL A 170 -8.80 -9.78 12.45
CA VAL A 170 -8.69 -11.07 13.14
C VAL A 170 -9.72 -11.19 14.27
N ALA A 171 -9.83 -10.17 15.15
CA ALA A 171 -10.79 -10.19 16.24
C ALA A 171 -12.23 -10.24 15.74
N GLU A 172 -12.55 -9.50 14.68
CA GLU A 172 -13.87 -9.51 14.06
C GLU A 172 -14.24 -10.87 13.48
N ARG A 173 -13.26 -11.51 12.84
CA ARG A 173 -13.44 -12.85 12.28
C ARG A 173 -13.67 -13.91 13.36
N ILE A 174 -12.96 -13.81 14.49
CA ILE A 174 -13.20 -14.70 15.65
C ILE A 174 -14.62 -14.51 16.19
N ARG A 175 -15.09 -13.26 16.35
CA ARG A 175 -16.48 -12.98 16.77
C ARG A 175 -17.49 -13.57 15.80
N THR A 176 -17.30 -13.36 14.51
CA THR A 176 -18.19 -13.89 13.46
C THR A 176 -18.27 -15.42 13.50
N LEU A 177 -17.12 -16.10 13.63
CA LEU A 177 -17.07 -17.56 13.64
C LEU A 177 -17.63 -18.16 14.93
N SER A 178 -17.32 -17.57 16.08
CA SER A 178 -17.73 -18.10 17.40
C SER A 178 -19.14 -17.69 17.82
N GLY A 179 -19.61 -16.51 17.38
CA GLY A 179 -20.79 -15.84 17.92
C GLY A 179 -20.58 -15.19 19.28
N LEU A 180 -19.34 -15.12 19.77
CA LEU A 180 -19.00 -14.50 21.05
C LEU A 180 -18.87 -12.98 20.93
N ASN A 181 -19.18 -12.30 22.03
CA ASN A 181 -18.85 -10.90 22.24
C ASN A 181 -17.59 -10.80 23.10
N GLY A 182 -16.81 -9.74 22.89
CA GLY A 182 -15.59 -9.48 23.64
C GLY A 182 -14.44 -9.04 22.77
N ASP A 183 -13.28 -8.90 23.39
CA ASP A 183 -12.07 -8.44 22.72
C ASP A 183 -10.79 -8.97 23.38
N GLY A 184 -9.67 -8.88 22.67
CA GLY A 184 -8.34 -9.21 23.19
C GLY A 184 -8.23 -10.65 23.67
N ALA A 185 -7.49 -10.86 24.77
CA ALA A 185 -7.22 -12.19 25.30
C ALA A 185 -8.48 -12.90 25.82
N ASP A 186 -9.47 -12.16 26.33
CA ASP A 186 -10.72 -12.74 26.83
C ASP A 186 -11.51 -13.41 25.69
N LEU A 187 -11.64 -12.73 24.54
CA LEU A 187 -12.26 -13.29 23.34
C LEU A 187 -11.56 -14.58 22.89
N VAL A 188 -10.22 -14.55 22.84
CA VAL A 188 -9.43 -15.71 22.38
C VAL A 188 -9.56 -16.88 23.35
N ASN A 189 -9.48 -16.63 24.66
CA ASN A 189 -9.59 -17.68 25.67
C ASN A 189 -10.95 -18.37 25.62
N LYS A 190 -12.05 -17.61 25.48
CA LYS A 190 -13.40 -18.18 25.32
C LYS A 190 -13.57 -18.92 24.00
N ALA A 191 -12.97 -18.42 22.93
CA ALA A 191 -13.11 -19.02 21.61
C ALA A 191 -12.31 -20.33 21.45
N PHE A 192 -11.05 -20.37 21.90
CA PHE A 192 -10.11 -21.43 21.55
C PHE A 192 -9.49 -22.18 22.73
N ALA A 193 -9.60 -21.65 23.96
CA ALA A 193 -8.98 -22.25 25.14
C ALA A 193 -10.02 -22.90 26.08
N GLY A 194 -9.53 -23.51 27.16
CA GLY A 194 -10.36 -24.19 28.16
C GLY A 194 -10.71 -25.63 27.80
N GLN A 195 -11.54 -26.26 28.64
CA GLN A 195 -11.98 -27.64 28.44
C GLN A 195 -13.04 -27.78 27.34
N GLN A 196 -13.77 -26.71 27.04
CA GLN A 196 -14.84 -26.68 26.03
C GLN A 196 -14.71 -25.41 25.18
N PRO A 197 -13.74 -25.37 24.24
CA PRO A 197 -13.59 -24.23 23.34
C PRO A 197 -14.77 -24.13 22.37
N VAL A 198 -15.17 -22.92 21.99
CA VAL A 198 -16.26 -22.70 21.01
C VAL A 198 -15.81 -23.04 19.59
N LEU A 199 -14.54 -22.78 19.27
CA LEU A 199 -13.92 -23.03 17.98
C LEU A 199 -12.76 -24.01 18.12
N VAL A 200 -12.72 -25.00 17.24
CA VAL A 200 -11.67 -26.03 17.19
C VAL A 200 -10.98 -26.04 15.84
N LEU A 201 -9.66 -26.25 15.83
CA LEU A 201 -8.87 -26.44 14.60
C LEU A 201 -8.98 -27.86 14.04
N GLY A 202 -9.44 -28.82 14.84
CA GLY A 202 -9.54 -30.23 14.51
C GLY A 202 -10.19 -31.04 15.64
N PRO A 203 -10.15 -32.38 15.58
CA PRO A 203 -10.87 -33.25 16.51
C PRO A 203 -10.43 -33.21 17.99
N LEU A 204 -9.23 -32.69 18.29
CA LEU A 204 -8.65 -32.63 19.65
C LEU A 204 -8.51 -34.00 20.35
N ILE A 205 -8.32 -35.07 19.58
CA ILE A 205 -8.19 -36.44 20.11
C ILE A 205 -6.77 -36.66 20.62
N THR A 206 -5.78 -36.28 19.82
CA THR A 206 -4.36 -36.49 20.11
C THR A 206 -3.77 -35.34 20.92
N GLU A 207 -2.72 -35.62 21.69
CA GLU A 207 -1.97 -34.59 22.42
C GLU A 207 -1.35 -33.54 21.48
N SER A 208 -1.01 -33.92 20.25
CA SER A 208 -0.52 -33.00 19.22
C SER A 208 -1.59 -32.01 18.79
N GLU A 209 -2.83 -32.45 18.53
CA GLU A 209 -3.95 -31.57 18.17
C GLU A 209 -4.31 -30.63 19.32
N LYS A 210 -4.35 -31.13 20.55
CA LYS A 210 -4.58 -30.29 21.74
C LYS A 210 -3.48 -29.25 21.93
N SER A 211 -2.23 -29.65 21.68
CA SER A 211 -1.07 -28.74 21.73
C SER A 211 -1.13 -27.68 20.64
N GLU A 212 -1.52 -28.04 19.42
CA GLU A 212 -1.70 -27.09 18.31
C GLU A 212 -2.80 -26.07 18.63
N GLN A 213 -3.96 -26.52 19.12
CA GLN A 213 -5.06 -25.66 19.56
C GLN A 213 -4.59 -24.65 20.61
N LYS A 214 -3.90 -25.13 21.66
CA LYS A 214 -3.34 -24.27 22.71
C LYS A 214 -2.30 -23.31 22.16
N GLY A 215 -1.42 -23.78 21.27
CA GLY A 215 -0.41 -22.96 20.60
C GLY A 215 -1.04 -21.85 19.76
N PHE A 216 -2.12 -22.15 19.04
CA PHE A 216 -2.83 -21.17 18.23
C PHE A 216 -3.51 -20.08 19.09
N ALA A 217 -4.14 -20.48 20.20
CA ALA A 217 -4.68 -19.51 21.17
C ALA A 217 -3.58 -18.59 21.73
N ASN A 218 -2.42 -19.15 22.08
CA ASN A 218 -1.28 -18.36 22.55
C ASN A 218 -0.73 -17.40 21.49
N LEU A 219 -0.68 -17.81 20.22
CA LEU A 219 -0.28 -16.93 19.11
C LEU A 219 -1.25 -15.74 18.94
N LEU A 220 -2.55 -15.99 19.03
CA LEU A 220 -3.57 -14.94 18.96
C LEU A 220 -3.47 -13.95 20.14
N ILE A 221 -3.32 -14.47 21.36
CA ILE A 221 -3.11 -13.65 22.57
C ILE A 221 -1.83 -12.83 22.43
N GLY A 222 -0.75 -13.45 21.93
CA GLY A 222 0.52 -12.79 21.65
C GLY A 222 0.37 -11.68 20.61
N LEU A 223 -0.32 -11.91 19.50
CA LEU A 223 -0.58 -10.90 18.47
C LEU A 223 -1.34 -9.70 19.05
N PHE A 224 -2.40 -9.94 19.82
CA PHE A 224 -3.16 -8.83 20.41
C PHE A 224 -2.38 -8.09 21.48
N GLY A 225 -1.70 -8.80 22.38
CA GLY A 225 -0.93 -8.21 23.47
C GLY A 225 0.32 -7.46 23.00
N ALA A 226 1.09 -8.03 22.06
CA ALA A 226 2.38 -7.51 21.63
C ALA A 226 2.30 -6.56 20.44
N VAL A 227 1.22 -6.61 19.65
CA VAL A 227 1.06 -5.77 18.46
C VAL A 227 -0.14 -4.83 18.61
N ARG A 228 -1.36 -5.38 18.67
CA ARG A 228 -2.57 -4.55 18.61
C ARG A 228 -2.68 -3.57 19.79
N ASN A 229 -2.43 -4.03 21.01
CA ASN A 229 -2.61 -3.22 22.22
C ASN A 229 -1.65 -2.02 22.28
N PRO A 230 -0.34 -2.17 22.01
CA PRO A 230 0.55 -1.02 21.84
C PRO A 230 0.05 -0.01 20.78
N LEU A 231 -0.42 -0.49 19.63
CA LEU A 231 -0.95 0.37 18.56
C LEU A 231 -2.25 1.11 18.96
N ALA A 232 -3.05 0.54 19.85
CA ALA A 232 -4.29 1.15 20.35
C ALA A 232 -4.07 2.18 21.46
N HIS A 233 -3.02 2.01 22.26
CA HIS A 233 -2.88 2.71 23.55
C HIS A 233 -1.62 3.59 23.67
N ALA A 234 -0.65 3.43 22.77
CA ALA A 234 0.57 4.24 22.76
C ALA A 234 0.60 5.17 21.52
N PRO A 235 1.17 6.39 21.64
CA PRO A 235 1.46 7.23 20.49
C PRO A 235 2.37 6.52 19.49
N LYS A 236 2.15 6.73 18.18
CA LYS A 236 2.96 6.16 17.09
C LYS A 236 4.47 6.41 17.26
N THR A 237 4.87 7.54 17.86
CA THR A 237 6.28 7.87 18.14
C THR A 237 6.95 6.91 19.11
N ASN A 238 6.18 6.24 19.97
CA ASN A 238 6.69 5.34 21.01
C ASN A 238 6.71 3.88 20.54
N TRP A 239 6.23 3.61 19.32
CA TRP A 239 6.25 2.31 18.69
C TRP A 239 6.62 2.46 17.20
N PRO A 240 7.89 2.78 16.89
CA PRO A 240 8.34 2.88 15.50
C PRO A 240 8.18 1.51 14.82
N MET A 241 7.57 1.51 13.63
CA MET A 241 7.35 0.30 12.85
C MET A 241 8.05 0.45 11.51
N SER A 242 9.00 -0.45 11.22
CA SER A 242 9.61 -0.52 9.90
C SER A 242 8.70 -1.24 8.90
N GLU A 243 9.00 -1.10 7.62
CA GLU A 243 8.33 -1.83 6.55
C GLU A 243 8.47 -3.35 6.74
N GLN A 244 9.65 -3.82 7.17
CA GLN A 244 9.93 -5.23 7.41
C GLN A 244 9.10 -5.77 8.58
N ASP A 245 8.98 -5.01 9.67
CA ASP A 245 8.10 -5.38 10.79
C ASP A 245 6.65 -5.53 10.32
N ALA A 246 6.18 -4.58 9.51
CA ALA A 246 4.83 -4.63 8.95
C ALA A 246 4.64 -5.87 8.07
N LEU A 247 5.61 -6.20 7.21
CA LEU A 247 5.55 -7.40 6.37
C LEU A 247 5.51 -8.69 7.18
N ASP A 248 6.32 -8.81 8.22
CA ASP A 248 6.38 -10.00 9.06
C ASP A 248 5.09 -10.17 9.87
N ILE A 249 4.58 -9.08 10.44
CA ILE A 249 3.31 -9.09 11.18
C ILE A 249 2.14 -9.41 10.25
N LEU A 250 2.03 -8.76 9.10
CA LEU A 250 0.92 -9.01 8.15
C LEU A 250 1.00 -10.43 7.57
N THR A 251 2.20 -11.00 7.44
CA THR A 251 2.39 -12.41 7.06
C THR A 251 1.94 -13.36 8.18
N LEU A 252 2.20 -13.03 9.45
CA LEU A 252 1.65 -13.77 10.59
C LEU A 252 0.12 -13.68 10.64
N VAL A 253 -0.46 -12.50 10.43
CA VAL A 253 -1.92 -12.32 10.35
C VAL A 253 -2.51 -13.16 9.21
N SER A 254 -1.83 -13.23 8.06
CA SER A 254 -2.19 -14.10 6.95
C SER A 254 -2.22 -15.58 7.35
N LEU A 255 -1.19 -16.06 8.06
CA LEU A 255 -1.17 -17.44 8.59
C LEU A 255 -2.36 -17.70 9.53
N ILE A 256 -2.67 -16.74 10.41
CA ILE A 256 -3.79 -16.85 11.35
C ILE A 256 -5.12 -16.93 10.61
N HIS A 257 -5.35 -16.11 9.59
CA HIS A 257 -6.57 -16.22 8.78
C HIS A 257 -6.69 -17.59 8.11
N ARG A 258 -5.60 -18.14 7.56
CA ARG A 258 -5.62 -19.50 6.98
C ARG A 258 -5.96 -20.58 7.99
N LYS A 259 -5.57 -20.40 9.27
CA LYS A 259 -5.98 -21.30 10.37
C LYS A 259 -7.46 -21.11 10.71
N LEU A 260 -7.94 -19.87 10.77
CA LEU A 260 -9.36 -19.55 11.00
C LEU A 260 -10.27 -20.14 9.91
N ASP A 261 -9.84 -20.17 8.64
CA ASP A 261 -10.59 -20.82 7.53
C ASP A 261 -10.96 -22.27 7.83
N ARG A 262 -10.12 -22.96 8.62
CA ARG A 262 -10.24 -24.39 8.93
C ARG A 262 -10.97 -24.65 10.23
N THR A 263 -11.29 -23.61 10.99
CA THR A 263 -11.96 -23.76 12.28
C THR A 263 -13.39 -24.22 12.12
N GLN A 264 -13.85 -25.03 13.07
CA GLN A 264 -15.23 -25.50 13.16
C GLN A 264 -15.79 -25.15 14.54
N LYS A 265 -17.10 -24.96 14.64
CA LYS A 265 -17.75 -24.86 15.95
C LYS A 265 -17.66 -26.21 16.64
N ALA A 266 -17.25 -26.21 17.91
CA ALA A 266 -17.29 -27.42 18.72
C ALA A 266 -18.73 -27.93 18.80
N ILE A 267 -18.92 -29.21 18.51
CA ILE A 267 -20.20 -29.88 18.72
C ILE A 267 -20.31 -30.08 20.24
N PRO A 268 -21.42 -29.68 20.88
CA PRO A 268 -21.62 -29.97 22.29
C PRO A 268 -21.56 -31.49 22.49
N SER A 269 -20.71 -31.97 23.40
CA SER A 269 -20.78 -33.36 23.83
C SER A 269 -22.18 -33.63 24.38
N PRO A 270 -22.87 -34.71 23.94
CA PRO A 270 -24.19 -35.07 24.44
C PRO A 270 -24.19 -35.40 25.94
#